data_AF-A0A5E4I768-F1
#
_entry.id   AF-A0A5E4I768-F1
#
_cell.length_a   1.000
_cell.length_b   1.000
_cell.length_c   1.000
_cell.angle_alpha   90.00
_cell.angle_beta   90.00
_cell.angle_gamma   90.00
#
_symmetry.space_group_name_H-M   'P 1'
#
loop_
_entity.id
_entity.type
_entity.pdbx_description
1 polymer ?
#
loop_
_entity_poly.entity_id
_entity_poly.type
_entity_poly.pdbx_seq_one_letter_code
_entity_poly.pdbx_strand_id
1 'polypeptide(L)'
;MMNNRKSRRKMTVEELFDADHYRSIIILTDTFAGEEGLRQLHYRWALIPNHDNMKHTLFIRAMQNFFNLEQEIYQRIGYQNKLERLYAEKIIIKDCITSNSNLSNFLNRLSNQPYNILQRLEKDEVPRYILTDYGKQQAKQWRLIQLIKNVDETMIDNIEKTIWETIEKKIEAATIIHKKENIQE
;
A
#
# COMPACT_ATOMS: atom_id res chain seq x y z
N MET A 1 22.22 13.37 -39.50
CA MET A 1 21.18 14.00 -38.65
C MET A 1 21.40 13.55 -37.22
N MET A 2 21.87 14.43 -36.34
CA MET A 2 22.02 14.13 -34.92
C MET A 2 20.64 14.18 -34.25
N ASN A 3 20.13 13.03 -33.81
CA ASN A 3 18.94 12.95 -32.98
C ASN A 3 19.28 13.50 -31.58
N ASN A 4 19.02 14.80 -31.38
CA ASN A 4 18.92 15.39 -30.05
C ASN A 4 17.74 14.76 -29.31
N ARG A 5 17.95 13.57 -28.73
CA ARG A 5 17.04 13.02 -27.73
C ARG A 5 17.06 13.99 -26.56
N LYS A 6 16.01 14.82 -26.44
CA LYS A 6 15.75 15.62 -25.25
C LYS A 6 15.87 14.68 -24.04
N SER A 7 16.88 14.91 -23.20
CA SER A 7 17.11 14.17 -21.97
C SER A 7 15.83 14.26 -21.12
N ARG A 8 15.04 13.17 -21.08
CA ARG A 8 13.83 13.12 -20.26
C ARG A 8 14.29 13.14 -18.81
N ARG A 9 13.91 14.17 -18.05
CA ARG A 9 14.24 14.31 -16.63
C ARG A 9 13.87 13.02 -15.89
N LYS A 10 14.74 12.63 -14.96
CA LYS A 10 14.54 11.50 -14.08
C LYS A 10 13.40 11.79 -13.09
N MET A 11 12.48 10.84 -12.92
CA MET A 11 11.35 11.02 -12.00
C MET A 11 11.84 11.09 -10.55
N THR A 12 11.21 11.91 -9.71
CA THR A 12 11.39 11.88 -8.25
C THR A 12 10.66 10.70 -7.63
N VAL A 13 10.88 10.44 -6.34
CA VAL A 13 10.17 9.35 -5.65
C VAL A 13 8.69 9.68 -5.52
N GLU A 14 8.31 10.93 -5.26
CA GLU A 14 6.91 11.35 -5.23
C GLU A 14 6.21 11.06 -6.57
N GLU A 15 6.87 11.41 -7.69
CA GLU A 15 6.34 11.13 -9.03
C GLU A 15 6.22 9.62 -9.32
N LEU A 16 7.03 8.76 -8.69
CA LEU A 16 6.84 7.31 -8.77
C LEU A 16 5.56 6.88 -8.04
N PHE A 17 5.24 7.47 -6.89
CA PHE A 17 4.00 7.15 -6.17
C PHE A 17 2.74 7.73 -6.83
N ASP A 18 2.87 8.77 -7.65
CA ASP A 18 1.78 9.28 -8.48
C ASP A 18 1.51 8.38 -9.69
N ALA A 19 2.53 7.65 -10.17
CA ALA A 19 2.40 6.74 -11.29
C ALA A 19 1.88 5.35 -10.88
N ASP A 20 0.71 4.97 -11.38
CA ASP A 20 -0.03 3.75 -11.01
C ASP A 20 0.81 2.47 -10.97
N HIS A 21 1.66 2.23 -11.97
CA HIS A 21 2.47 1.02 -12.07
C HIS A 21 3.55 0.94 -10.98
N TYR A 22 4.25 2.04 -10.71
CA TYR A 22 5.26 2.06 -9.65
C TYR A 22 4.60 2.02 -8.28
N ARG A 23 3.57 2.84 -8.04
CA ARG A 23 2.79 2.82 -6.79
C ARG A 23 2.30 1.41 -6.48
N SER A 24 1.67 0.75 -7.45
CA SER A 24 1.09 -0.58 -7.26
C SER A 24 2.15 -1.63 -6.93
N ILE A 25 3.33 -1.61 -7.59
CA ILE A 25 4.45 -2.49 -7.24
C ILE A 25 4.92 -2.25 -5.80
N ILE A 26 5.11 -0.99 -5.42
CA ILE A 26 5.64 -0.62 -4.09
C ILE A 26 4.66 -1.05 -2.99
N ILE A 27 3.38 -0.72 -3.12
CA ILE A 27 2.37 -1.04 -2.12
C ILE A 27 2.09 -2.54 -2.06
N LEU A 28 2.10 -3.26 -3.19
CA LEU A 28 1.99 -4.72 -3.19
C LEU A 28 3.16 -5.35 -2.42
N THR A 29 4.38 -4.86 -2.65
CA THR A 29 5.57 -5.34 -1.92
C THR A 29 5.47 -5.04 -0.42
N ASP A 30 5.13 -3.81 -0.04
CA ASP A 30 4.97 -3.42 1.37
C ASP A 30 3.94 -4.30 2.10
N THR A 31 2.86 -4.63 1.40
CA THR A 31 1.70 -5.30 2.02
C THR A 31 1.89 -6.80 2.15
N PHE A 32 2.59 -7.43 1.20
CA PHE A 32 2.58 -8.88 1.05
C PHE A 32 3.97 -9.55 0.99
N ALA A 33 5.07 -8.81 0.88
CA ALA A 33 6.40 -9.42 0.75
C ALA A 33 6.85 -10.15 2.02
N GLY A 34 6.50 -9.65 3.22
CA GLY A 34 7.05 -10.16 4.47
C GLY A 34 8.59 -10.17 4.45
N GLU A 35 9.19 -11.17 5.09
CA GLU A 35 10.64 -11.41 5.06
C GLU A 35 11.07 -12.20 3.81
N GLU A 36 10.17 -13.04 3.28
CA GLU A 36 10.44 -13.97 2.18
C GLU A 36 10.46 -13.29 0.80
N GLY A 37 9.88 -12.11 0.65
CA GLY A 37 9.87 -11.33 -0.59
C GLY A 37 8.86 -11.81 -1.63
N LEU A 38 8.44 -10.89 -2.50
CA LEU A 38 7.60 -11.23 -3.65
C LEU A 38 8.46 -11.63 -4.85
N ARG A 39 8.23 -12.83 -5.38
CA ARG A 39 8.64 -13.23 -6.74
C ARG A 39 7.97 -12.37 -7.83
N GLN A 40 8.62 -12.28 -8.99
CA GLN A 40 8.08 -11.59 -10.18
C GLN A 40 6.66 -12.06 -10.56
N LEU A 41 6.36 -13.34 -10.35
CA LEU A 41 5.05 -13.93 -10.65
C LEU A 41 3.90 -13.28 -9.88
N HIS A 42 4.13 -12.83 -8.64
CA HIS A 42 3.11 -12.15 -7.83
C HIS A 42 2.68 -10.83 -8.47
N TYR A 43 3.65 -10.03 -8.90
CA TYR A 43 3.38 -8.76 -9.58
C TYR A 43 2.71 -8.96 -10.92
N ARG A 44 3.10 -10.00 -11.67
CA ARG A 44 2.42 -10.35 -12.92
C ARG A 44 0.94 -10.52 -12.62
N TRP A 45 0.61 -11.46 -11.72
CA TRP A 45 -0.76 -11.82 -11.38
C TRP A 45 -1.62 -10.64 -10.91
N ALA A 46 -1.04 -9.71 -10.15
CA ALA A 46 -1.77 -8.57 -9.62
C ALA A 46 -1.94 -7.41 -10.61
N LEU A 47 -0.99 -7.19 -11.53
CA LEU A 47 -0.83 -5.90 -12.23
C LEU A 47 -0.87 -5.96 -13.76
N ILE A 48 -0.87 -7.15 -14.39
CA ILE A 48 -0.90 -7.28 -15.84
C ILE A 48 -2.28 -7.78 -16.31
N PRO A 49 -2.91 -7.16 -17.33
CA PRO A 49 -4.18 -7.62 -17.87
C PRO A 49 -4.08 -9.04 -18.43
N ASN A 50 -5.15 -9.80 -18.23
CA ASN A 50 -5.39 -11.11 -18.82
C ASN A 50 -4.19 -12.06 -18.73
N HIS A 51 -4.07 -12.72 -17.58
CA HIS A 51 -3.27 -13.94 -17.42
C HIS A 51 -3.78 -15.14 -18.26
N ASP A 52 -4.75 -14.89 -19.14
CA ASP A 52 -5.61 -15.80 -19.90
C ASP A 52 -4.91 -16.83 -20.81
N ASN A 53 -3.58 -16.84 -20.90
CA ASN A 53 -2.83 -17.90 -21.62
C ASN A 53 -2.03 -18.84 -20.72
N MET A 54 -2.10 -18.72 -19.39
CA MET A 54 -1.63 -19.79 -18.49
C MET A 54 -2.79 -20.74 -18.21
N LYS A 55 -2.63 -22.03 -18.55
CA LYS A 55 -3.62 -23.10 -18.27
C LYS A 55 -4.17 -22.98 -16.84
N HIS A 56 -5.43 -22.53 -16.76
CA HIS A 56 -5.89 -21.59 -15.73
C HIS A 56 -6.30 -22.22 -14.38
N THR A 57 -6.36 -23.54 -14.25
CA THR A 57 -6.86 -24.22 -13.05
C THR A 57 -5.77 -24.76 -12.13
N LEU A 58 -4.73 -25.41 -12.67
CA LEU A 58 -3.61 -25.91 -11.86
C LEU A 58 -2.76 -24.75 -11.31
N PHE A 59 -2.66 -23.66 -12.06
CA PHE A 59 -1.88 -22.49 -11.67
C PHE A 59 -2.58 -21.61 -10.62
N ILE A 60 -3.89 -21.36 -10.76
CA ILE A 60 -4.69 -20.70 -9.70
C ILE A 60 -4.66 -21.56 -8.43
N ARG A 61 -4.84 -22.87 -8.55
CA ARG A 61 -4.81 -23.77 -7.39
C ARG A 61 -3.41 -23.86 -6.78
N ALA A 62 -2.34 -23.79 -7.57
CA ALA A 62 -0.97 -23.70 -7.08
C ALA A 62 -0.69 -22.35 -6.39
N MET A 63 -1.17 -21.23 -6.91
CA MET A 63 -1.01 -19.90 -6.30
C MET A 63 -1.88 -19.73 -5.05
N GLN A 64 -3.13 -20.20 -5.08
CA GLN A 64 -3.97 -20.32 -3.89
C GLN A 64 -3.28 -21.21 -2.88
N ASN A 65 -2.80 -22.40 -3.26
CA ASN A 65 -2.02 -23.26 -2.36
C ASN A 65 -0.69 -22.63 -1.93
N PHE A 66 -0.05 -21.77 -2.72
CA PHE A 66 1.26 -21.17 -2.40
C PHE A 66 1.11 -20.00 -1.44
N PHE A 67 0.12 -19.13 -1.66
CA PHE A 67 -0.30 -18.13 -0.67
C PHE A 67 -1.00 -18.76 0.55
N ASN A 68 -1.56 -19.96 0.41
CA ASN A 68 -2.17 -20.73 1.50
C ASN A 68 -1.21 -21.74 2.16
N LEU A 69 0.01 -21.99 1.67
CA LEU A 69 0.96 -22.94 2.31
C LEU A 69 1.71 -22.26 3.46
N GLU A 70 1.66 -20.93 3.53
CA GLU A 70 2.04 -20.13 4.70
C GLU A 70 0.83 -19.88 5.61
N GLN A 71 0.00 -20.91 5.78
CA GLN A 71 -1.39 -20.81 6.20
C GLN A 71 -1.61 -20.21 7.60
N GLU A 72 -0.69 -20.40 8.55
CA GLU A 72 -0.86 -19.86 9.91
C GLU A 72 -0.73 -18.33 9.99
N ILE A 73 0.07 -17.70 9.12
CA ILE A 73 0.28 -16.24 9.14
C ILE A 73 -0.76 -15.53 8.27
N TYR A 74 -1.10 -16.08 7.10
CA TYR A 74 -1.96 -15.40 6.13
C TYR A 74 -3.46 -15.71 6.28
N GLN A 75 -3.87 -16.84 6.91
CA GLN A 75 -5.29 -17.07 7.22
C GLN A 75 -5.86 -16.09 8.24
N ARG A 76 -5.03 -15.49 9.12
CA ARG A 76 -5.50 -14.43 10.02
C ARG A 76 -5.86 -13.12 9.31
N ILE A 77 -5.40 -12.90 8.06
CA ILE A 77 -5.51 -11.58 7.39
C ILE A 77 -6.27 -11.64 6.05
N GLY A 78 -6.54 -12.83 5.50
CA GLY A 78 -7.37 -12.98 4.29
C GLY A 78 -6.79 -12.24 3.09
N TYR A 79 -5.70 -12.76 2.51
CA TYR A 79 -4.98 -12.19 1.36
C TYR A 79 -5.91 -11.71 0.23
N GLN A 80 -6.87 -12.56 -0.18
CA GLN A 80 -7.79 -12.25 -1.26
C GLN A 80 -8.74 -11.10 -0.89
N ASN A 81 -9.27 -11.10 0.33
CA ASN A 81 -10.12 -10.01 0.82
C ASN A 81 -9.35 -8.68 0.89
N LYS A 82 -8.06 -8.73 1.27
CA LYS A 82 -7.22 -7.54 1.38
C LYS A 82 -6.82 -6.96 0.03
N LEU A 83 -6.43 -7.80 -0.95
CA LEU A 83 -6.06 -7.31 -2.28
C LEU A 83 -7.28 -6.76 -3.05
N GLU A 84 -8.43 -7.44 -2.99
CA GLU A 84 -9.68 -6.92 -3.57
C GLU A 84 -10.10 -5.59 -2.93
N ARG A 85 -9.91 -5.44 -1.61
CA ARG A 85 -10.14 -4.16 -0.93
C ARG A 85 -9.21 -3.06 -1.44
N LEU A 86 -7.92 -3.36 -1.62
CA LEU A 86 -6.94 -2.40 -2.16
C LEU A 86 -7.25 -1.99 -3.61
N TYR A 87 -7.84 -2.88 -4.41
CA TYR A 87 -8.36 -2.54 -5.74
C TYR A 87 -9.59 -1.64 -5.65
N ALA A 88 -10.56 -1.98 -4.80
CA ALA A 88 -11.78 -1.18 -4.59
C ALA A 88 -11.46 0.23 -4.09
N GLU A 89 -10.49 0.35 -3.19
CA GLU A 89 -9.98 1.62 -2.66
C GLU A 89 -9.06 2.37 -3.65
N LYS A 90 -8.78 1.80 -4.84
CA LYS A 90 -7.88 2.35 -5.88
C LYS A 90 -6.44 2.63 -5.39
N ILE A 91 -6.03 1.98 -4.31
CA ILE A 91 -4.67 2.09 -3.76
C ILE A 91 -3.69 1.33 -4.67
N ILE A 92 -4.07 0.13 -5.10
CA ILE A 92 -3.39 -0.65 -6.14
C ILE A 92 -4.27 -0.59 -7.39
N ILE A 93 -3.67 -0.31 -8.54
CA ILE A 93 -4.37 -0.27 -9.83
C ILE A 93 -4.18 -1.59 -10.55
N LYS A 94 -5.28 -2.31 -10.76
CA LYS A 94 -5.30 -3.54 -11.55
C LYS A 94 -4.93 -3.23 -13.00
N ASP A 95 -4.26 -4.18 -13.67
CA ASP A 95 -3.94 -4.11 -15.10
C ASP A 95 -3.10 -2.89 -15.53
N CYS A 96 -2.39 -2.26 -14.60
CA CYS A 96 -1.59 -1.05 -14.85
C CYS A 96 -0.25 -1.31 -15.58
N ILE A 97 0.13 -2.57 -15.80
CA ILE A 97 1.38 -2.95 -16.46
C ILE A 97 1.07 -3.76 -17.72
N THR A 98 1.54 -3.30 -18.88
CA THR A 98 1.13 -3.88 -20.17
C THR A 98 1.85 -5.16 -20.57
N SER A 99 3.01 -5.49 -19.98
CA SER A 99 3.79 -6.67 -20.37
C SER A 99 4.78 -7.13 -19.29
N ASN A 100 5.26 -8.37 -19.41
CA ASN A 100 6.30 -8.90 -18.53
C ASN A 100 7.65 -8.15 -18.68
N SER A 101 7.96 -7.69 -19.90
CA SER A 101 9.16 -6.87 -20.15
C SER A 101 9.08 -5.54 -19.41
N ASN A 102 7.92 -4.88 -19.45
CA ASN A 102 7.69 -3.64 -18.70
C ASN A 102 7.76 -3.87 -17.19
N LEU A 103 7.17 -4.96 -16.69
CA LEU A 103 7.30 -5.34 -15.29
C LEU A 103 8.77 -5.51 -14.87
N SER A 104 9.57 -6.27 -15.63
CA SER A 104 11.00 -6.44 -15.36
C SER A 104 11.73 -5.09 -15.33
N ASN A 105 11.41 -4.19 -16.27
CA ASN A 105 12.00 -2.85 -16.32
C ASN A 105 11.62 -2.02 -15.09
N PHE A 106 10.37 -2.08 -14.63
CA PHE A 106 9.94 -1.36 -13.44
C PHE A 106 10.59 -1.90 -12.17
N LEU A 107 10.63 -3.23 -12.00
CA LEU A 107 11.30 -3.87 -10.87
C LEU A 107 12.80 -3.52 -10.84
N ASN A 108 13.48 -3.61 -11.97
CA ASN A 108 14.89 -3.21 -12.08
C ASN A 108 15.09 -1.73 -11.78
N ARG A 109 14.22 -0.85 -12.29
CA ARG A 109 14.33 0.59 -12.03
C ARG A 109 14.15 0.91 -10.55
N LEU A 110 13.16 0.30 -9.89
CA LEU A 110 12.94 0.49 -8.45
C LEU A 110 14.07 -0.12 -7.60
N SER A 111 14.74 -1.16 -8.08
CA SER A 111 15.82 -1.83 -7.35
C SER A 111 17.17 -1.14 -7.45
N ASN A 112 17.40 -0.39 -8.52
CA ASN A 112 18.70 0.22 -8.80
C ASN A 112 18.73 1.71 -8.42
N GLN A 113 19.96 2.26 -8.38
CA GLN A 113 20.17 3.70 -8.25
C GLN A 113 19.46 4.45 -9.39
N PRO A 114 18.77 5.56 -9.09
CA PRO A 114 18.82 6.36 -7.85
C PRO A 114 17.89 5.86 -6.74
N TYR A 115 16.97 4.95 -7.06
CA TYR A 115 15.72 4.86 -6.32
C TYR A 115 15.93 3.97 -5.12
N ASN A 116 16.56 2.81 -5.34
CA ASN A 116 16.90 1.87 -4.27
C ASN A 116 15.69 1.61 -3.33
N ILE A 117 14.49 1.53 -3.91
CA ILE A 117 13.22 1.32 -3.19
C ILE A 117 13.03 -0.18 -2.94
N LEU A 118 13.36 -1.01 -3.93
CA LEU A 118 13.32 -2.46 -3.81
C LEU A 118 14.72 -3.02 -3.61
N GLN A 119 14.80 -4.13 -2.87
CA GLN A 119 15.97 -4.97 -2.80
C GLN A 119 15.63 -6.31 -3.45
N ARG A 120 16.47 -6.71 -4.41
CA ARG A 120 16.43 -8.07 -4.96
C ARG A 120 17.17 -9.01 -4.00
N LEU A 121 16.51 -10.08 -3.57
CA LEU A 121 17.13 -11.14 -2.77
C LEU A 121 17.86 -12.09 -3.72
N GLU A 122 19.18 -12.21 -3.56
CA GLU A 122 20.05 -13.01 -4.44
C GLU A 122 20.12 -14.50 -4.06
N LYS A 123 19.48 -14.89 -2.95
CA LYS A 123 19.57 -16.25 -2.40
C LYS A 123 18.72 -17.29 -3.13
N ASP A 124 17.85 -16.86 -4.04
CA ASP A 124 16.92 -17.74 -4.76
C ASP A 124 17.25 -17.81 -6.26
N GLU A 125 17.08 -19.01 -6.84
CA GLU A 125 17.09 -19.22 -8.30
C GLU A 125 16.07 -18.33 -9.03
N VAL A 126 15.01 -17.93 -8.33
CA VAL A 126 13.95 -17.03 -8.83
C VAL A 126 14.00 -15.72 -8.04
N PRO A 127 14.15 -14.55 -8.72
CA PRO A 127 14.31 -13.29 -8.03
C PRO A 127 13.09 -12.93 -7.18
N ARG A 128 13.35 -12.66 -5.90
CA ARG A 128 12.38 -12.12 -4.95
C ARG A 128 12.72 -10.68 -4.60
N TYR A 129 11.71 -9.90 -4.26
CA TYR A 129 11.83 -8.48 -3.98
C TYR A 129 11.19 -8.14 -2.63
N ILE A 130 11.92 -7.39 -1.82
CA ILE A 130 11.43 -6.74 -0.61
C ILE A 130 11.62 -5.23 -0.74
N LEU A 131 10.99 -4.44 0.12
CA LEU A 131 11.35 -3.03 0.24
C LEU A 131 12.66 -2.90 1.01
N THR A 132 13.54 -2.00 0.54
CA THR A 132 14.64 -1.49 1.37
C THR A 132 14.08 -0.68 2.53
N ASP A 133 14.90 -0.36 3.53
CA ASP A 133 14.49 0.53 4.62
C ASP A 133 14.08 1.91 4.10
N TYR A 134 14.77 2.40 3.06
CA TYR A 134 14.37 3.61 2.36
C TYR A 134 12.99 3.45 1.72
N GLY A 135 12.76 2.37 0.96
CA GLY A 135 11.46 2.09 0.34
C GLY A 135 10.30 2.01 1.35
N LYS A 136 10.52 1.38 2.52
CA LYS A 136 9.54 1.32 3.62
C LYS A 136 9.21 2.71 4.16
N GLN A 137 10.22 3.55 4.38
CA GLN A 137 10.02 4.92 4.84
C GLN A 137 9.21 5.73 3.83
N GLN A 138 9.53 5.62 2.54
CA GLN A 138 8.83 6.32 1.47
C GLN A 138 7.36 5.86 1.36
N ALA A 139 7.10 4.55 1.43
CA ALA A 139 5.74 4.01 1.44
C ALA A 139 4.92 4.50 2.65
N LYS A 140 5.54 4.55 3.83
CA LYS A 140 4.91 5.09 5.06
C LYS A 140 4.59 6.58 4.92
N GLN A 141 5.53 7.38 4.43
CA GLN A 141 5.34 8.81 4.18
C GLN A 141 4.19 9.06 3.19
N TRP A 142 4.18 8.33 2.07
CA TRP A 142 3.10 8.42 1.10
C TRP A 142 1.73 8.10 1.71
N ARG A 143 1.61 7.00 2.48
CA ARG A 143 0.36 6.65 3.18
C ARG A 143 -0.10 7.74 4.14
N LEU A 144 0.82 8.32 4.90
CA LEU A 144 0.49 9.41 5.83
C LEU A 144 -0.06 10.62 5.06
N ILE A 145 0.54 10.98 3.92
CA ILE A 145 0.07 12.06 3.07
C ILE A 145 -1.34 11.75 2.53
N GLN A 146 -1.62 10.52 2.11
CA GLN A 146 -2.96 10.14 1.66
C GLN A 146 -4.00 10.22 2.79
N LEU A 147 -3.65 9.79 4.00
CA LEU A 147 -4.53 9.93 5.16
C LEU A 147 -4.83 11.40 5.43
N ILE A 148 -3.82 12.27 5.44
CA ILE A 148 -4.00 13.72 5.64
C ILE A 148 -4.88 14.31 4.54
N LYS A 149 -4.67 13.95 3.27
CA LYS A 149 -5.50 14.42 2.15
C LYS A 149 -6.95 13.96 2.22
N ASN A 150 -7.21 12.82 2.84
CA ASN A 150 -8.54 12.25 3.01
C ASN A 150 -9.22 12.68 4.31
N VAL A 151 -8.51 13.37 5.21
CA VAL A 151 -9.12 14.09 6.32
C VAL A 151 -9.68 15.38 5.74
N ASP A 152 -11.00 15.41 5.55
CA ASP A 152 -11.73 16.60 5.17
C ASP A 152 -11.81 17.57 6.35
N GLU A 153 -11.84 18.88 6.09
CA GLU A 153 -12.01 19.93 7.11
C GLU A 153 -13.27 19.69 7.94
N THR A 154 -14.32 19.19 7.29
CA THR A 154 -15.57 18.78 7.94
C THR A 154 -15.38 17.67 8.97
N MET A 155 -14.42 16.78 8.78
CA MET A 155 -14.11 15.69 9.69
C MET A 155 -13.34 16.20 10.92
N ILE A 156 -12.48 17.21 10.73
CA ILE A 156 -11.79 17.92 11.81
C ILE A 156 -12.80 18.72 12.64
N ASP A 157 -13.67 19.49 11.98
CA ASP A 157 -14.71 20.29 12.64
C ASP A 157 -15.66 19.41 13.47
N ASN A 158 -16.02 18.23 12.97
CA ASN A 158 -16.86 17.27 13.68
C ASN A 158 -16.16 16.68 14.91
N ILE A 159 -14.84 16.42 14.83
CA ILE A 159 -14.05 15.96 15.98
C ILE A 159 -13.97 17.07 17.03
N GLU A 160 -13.68 18.31 16.63
CA GLU A 160 -13.62 19.46 17.55
C GLU A 160 -14.97 19.71 18.24
N LYS A 161 -16.06 19.69 17.48
CA LYS A 161 -17.42 19.83 18.02
C LYS A 161 -17.74 18.74 19.04
N THR A 162 -17.40 17.48 18.75
CA THR A 162 -17.64 16.35 19.65
C THR A 162 -16.87 16.49 20.97
N ILE A 163 -15.63 17.00 20.90
CA ILE A 163 -14.80 17.26 22.08
C ILE A 163 -15.44 18.36 22.93
N TRP A 164 -15.86 19.46 22.34
CA TRP A 164 -16.49 20.57 23.05
C TRP A 164 -17.81 20.16 23.72
N GLU A 165 -18.69 19.46 23.01
CA GLU A 165 -19.94 18.94 23.58
C GLU A 165 -19.70 17.99 24.77
N THR A 166 -18.62 17.22 24.73
CA THR A 166 -18.22 16.32 25.81
C THR A 166 -17.70 17.09 27.04
N ILE A 167 -16.94 18.17 26.81
CA ILE A 167 -16.44 19.05 27.88
C ILE A 167 -17.61 19.77 28.55
N GLU A 168 -18.55 20.33 27.78
CA GLU A 168 -19.72 21.04 28.31
C GLU A 168 -20.58 20.13 29.20
N LYS A 169 -20.87 18.91 28.75
CA LYS A 169 -21.61 17.92 29.55
C LYS A 169 -20.93 17.59 30.88
N LYS A 170 -19.59 17.51 30.89
CA LYS A 170 -18.83 17.24 32.13
C LYS A 170 -18.87 18.44 33.08
N ILE A 171 -18.79 19.66 32.57
CA ILE A 171 -18.93 20.88 33.37
C ILE A 171 -20.33 20.97 33.96
N GLU A 172 -21.37 20.69 33.17
CA GLU A 172 -22.75 20.74 33.60
C GLU A 172 -23.04 19.70 34.71
N ALA A 173 -22.53 18.47 34.53
CA ALA A 173 -22.61 17.43 35.56
C ALA A 173 -21.89 17.82 36.86
N ALA A 174 -20.69 18.39 36.78
CA ALA A 174 -19.94 18.86 37.95
C ALA A 174 -20.66 20.02 38.68
N THR A 175 -21.30 20.92 37.93
CA THR A 175 -22.05 22.05 38.47
C THR A 175 -23.33 21.58 39.19
N ILE A 176 -23.99 20.55 38.67
CA ILE A 176 -25.17 19.93 39.33
C ILE A 176 -24.78 19.22 40.63
N ILE A 177 -23.63 18.51 40.65
CA ILE A 177 -23.12 17.86 41.86
C ILE A 177 -22.82 18.91 42.94
N HIS A 178 -22.09 19.98 42.59
CA HIS A 178 -21.76 21.05 43.53
C HIS A 178 -23.01 21.77 44.08
N LYS A 179 -24.04 21.97 43.24
CA LYS A 179 -25.32 22.53 43.70
C LYS A 179 -26.09 21.60 44.64
N LYS A 180 -26.00 20.28 44.46
CA LYS A 180 -26.67 19.30 45.35
C LYS A 180 -25.97 19.20 46.71
N GLU A 181 -24.65 19.31 46.74
CA GLU A 181 -23.86 19.31 47.98
C GLU A 181 -24.17 20.56 48.84
N ASN A 182 -24.34 21.74 48.23
CA ASN A 182 -24.68 22.99 48.93
C ASN A 182 -26.16 23.11 49.39
N ILE A 183 -27.03 22.15 49.08
CA ILE A 183 -28.45 22.13 49.52
C ILE A 183 -28.66 21.18 50.71
N GLN A 184 -27.66 20.36 51.06
CA GLN A 184 -27.72 19.41 52.18
C GLN A 184 -27.05 19.91 53.48
N GLU A 185 -26.53 21.14 53.51
CA GLU A 185 -26.13 21.88 54.72
C GLU A 185 -27.24 22.82 55.20
#